data_AF-D5GBW5-F1
#
_entry.id   AF-D5GBW5-F1
#
_cell.length_a   1.000
_cell.length_b   1.000
_cell.length_c   1.000
_cell.angle_alpha   90.00
_cell.angle_beta   90.00
_cell.angle_gamma   90.00
#
_symmetry.space_group_name_H-M   'P 1'
#
loop_
_entity.id
_entity.type
_entity.pdbx_description
1 polymer ?
#
loop_
_entity_poly.entity_id
_entity_poly.type
_entity_poly.pdbx_seq_one_letter_code
_entity_poly.pdbx_strand_id
1 'polypeptide(L)'
;MVFNTFVWMQIFNEFNNRRLDNKFNIFENVHKNYFFIVINAIMIGGQVLIIFVGGKAFSIVPINGVQWAICVIVASFALPWAVIVRCVPDEFVRKHWCNLVRVLSPPVRAVVKVIPKRNKRADYQSDKEKGKAGEAKP
;
A
#
# COMPACT_ATOMS: atom_id res chain seq x y z
N MET A 1 -2.32 -18.61 9.24
CA MET A 1 -1.17 -18.11 8.45
C MET A 1 -1.46 -16.76 7.81
N VAL A 2 -2.58 -16.62 7.09
CA VAL A 2 -2.95 -15.40 6.34
C VAL A 2 -2.98 -14.13 7.20
N PHE A 3 -3.67 -14.15 8.35
CA PHE A 3 -3.69 -13.00 9.28
C PHE A 3 -2.28 -12.62 9.77
N ASN A 4 -1.46 -13.61 10.15
CA ASN A 4 -0.09 -13.39 10.59
C ASN A 4 0.74 -12.70 9.49
N THR A 5 0.69 -13.23 8.26
CA THR A 5 1.38 -12.66 7.12
C THR A 5 0.89 -11.25 6.77
N PHE A 6 -0.40 -10.96 6.91
CA PHE A 6 -0.93 -9.61 6.66
C PHE A 6 -0.42 -8.57 7.66
N VAL A 7 -0.38 -8.89 8.95
CA VAL A 7 0.18 -8.00 9.98
C VAL A 7 1.67 -7.77 9.71
N TRP A 8 2.42 -8.83 9.40
CA TRP A 8 3.82 -8.71 9.00
C TRP A 8 3.99 -7.83 7.76
N MET A 9 3.18 -8.03 6.72
CA MET A 9 3.21 -7.22 5.50
C MET A 9 2.90 -5.74 5.78
N GLN A 10 1.98 -5.44 6.69
CA GLN A 10 1.70 -4.08 7.13
C GLN A 10 2.92 -3.44 7.82
N ILE A 11 3.59 -4.16 8.72
CA ILE A 11 4.84 -3.72 9.36
C ILE A 11 5.93 -3.46 8.32
N PHE A 12 6.08 -4.35 7.34
CA PHE A 12 7.08 -4.16 6.28
C PHE A 12 6.75 -3.01 5.34
N ASN A 13 5.48 -2.76 5.07
CA ASN A 13 5.05 -1.62 4.26
C ASN A 13 5.32 -0.30 5.00
N GLU A 14 5.05 -0.22 6.29
CA GLU A 14 5.40 0.93 7.14
C GLU A 14 6.92 1.15 7.17
N PHE A 15 7.69 0.08 7.37
CA PHE A 15 9.15 0.15 7.37
C PHE A 15 9.70 0.61 6.01
N ASN A 16 9.10 0.16 4.91
CA ASN A 16 9.43 0.62 3.57
C ASN A 16 9.17 2.12 3.40
N ASN A 17 8.04 2.63 3.88
CA ASN A 17 7.74 4.08 3.79
C ASN A 17 8.62 4.92 4.72
N ARG A 18 9.12 4.36 5.83
CA ARG A 18 10.03 5.05 6.75
C ARG A 18 11.47 5.15 6.24
N ARG A 19 11.95 4.14 5.51
CA ARG A 19 13.34 4.08 5.00
C ARG A 19 13.39 4.40 3.50
N LEU A 20 13.33 5.69 3.18
CA LEU A 20 13.78 6.22 1.89
C LEU A 20 15.24 6.70 1.90
N ASP A 21 15.89 6.79 3.07
CA ASP A 21 17.24 7.34 3.18
C ASP A 21 18.36 6.29 3.02
N ASN A 22 19.21 6.56 2.03
CA ASN A 22 20.30 5.75 1.49
C ASN A 22 21.54 5.64 2.41
N LYS A 23 21.37 5.53 3.74
CA LYS A 23 22.51 5.49 4.70
C LYS A 23 22.59 4.17 5.47
N PHE A 24 23.75 3.51 5.38
CA PHE A 24 24.08 2.19 5.92
C PHE A 24 24.18 2.09 7.46
N ASN A 25 23.95 3.15 8.24
CA ASN A 25 24.00 3.11 9.72
C ASN A 25 22.64 2.71 10.32
N ILE A 26 22.48 1.42 10.63
CA ILE A 26 21.17 0.82 10.98
C ILE A 26 20.72 1.07 12.43
N PHE A 27 21.64 1.46 13.33
CA PHE A 27 21.36 1.65 14.76
C PHE A 27 21.20 3.12 15.19
N GLU A 28 21.47 4.06 14.30
CA GLU A 28 21.45 5.48 14.66
C GLU A 28 20.04 6.05 14.43
N ASN A 29 19.37 6.43 15.52
CA ASN A 29 18.03 7.06 15.57
C ASN A 29 16.79 6.15 15.43
N VAL A 30 16.90 4.82 15.37
CA VAL A 30 15.71 3.92 15.41
C VAL A 30 14.84 4.17 16.64
N HIS A 31 15.47 4.39 17.80
CA HIS A 31 14.80 4.68 19.07
C HIS A 31 14.29 6.12 19.21
N LYS A 32 14.71 7.05 18.35
CA LYS A 32 14.28 8.46 18.40
C LYS A 32 12.95 8.70 17.70
N ASN A 33 12.55 7.81 16.78
CA ASN A 33 11.26 7.91 16.12
C ASN A 33 10.20 7.10 16.88
N TYR A 34 9.62 7.73 17.90
CA TYR A 34 8.56 7.16 18.73
C TYR A 34 7.36 6.66 17.91
N PHE A 35 7.07 7.27 16.76
CA PHE A 35 5.94 6.87 15.90
C PHE A 35 6.09 5.42 15.41
N PHE A 36 7.30 5.02 15.03
CA PHE A 36 7.60 3.66 14.59
C PHE A 36 7.49 2.63 15.73
N ILE A 37 7.96 3.00 16.92
CA ILE A 37 7.87 2.15 18.12
C ILE A 37 6.41 1.96 18.50
N VAL A 38 5.62 3.04 18.49
CA VAL A 38 4.19 3.01 18.83
C VAL A 38 3.41 2.12 17.85
N ILE A 39 3.59 2.28 16.53
CA ILE A 39 2.88 1.44 15.55
C ILE A 39 3.32 -0.02 15.69
N ASN A 40 4.63 -0.31 15.80
CA ASN A 40 5.09 -1.69 16.02
C ASN A 40 4.53 -2.30 17.30
N ALA A 41 4.47 -1.53 18.39
CA ALA A 41 3.88 -1.97 19.65
C ALA A 41 2.37 -2.24 19.52
N ILE A 42 1.64 -1.40 18.79
CA ILE A 42 0.20 -1.62 18.50
C ILE A 42 0.01 -2.89 17.67
N MET A 43 0.89 -3.14 16.69
CA MET A 43 0.82 -4.32 15.81
C MET A 43 1.10 -5.62 16.58
N ILE A 44 2.13 -5.63 17.44
CA ILE A 44 2.43 -6.76 18.33
C ILE A 44 1.32 -6.95 19.36
N GLY A 45 0.81 -5.85 19.94
CA GLY A 45 -0.32 -5.88 20.88
C GLY A 45 -1.59 -6.42 20.24
N GLY A 46 -1.89 -6.02 19.00
CA GLY A 46 -3.03 -6.54 18.23
C GLY A 46 -2.90 -8.03 17.90
N GLN A 47 -1.69 -8.51 17.58
CA GLN A 47 -1.41 -9.94 17.44
C GLN A 47 -1.70 -10.70 18.74
N VAL A 48 -1.15 -10.23 19.86
CA VAL A 48 -1.38 -10.85 21.18
C VAL A 48 -2.88 -10.85 21.51
N LEU A 49 -3.57 -9.72 21.33
CA LEU A 49 -5.00 -9.61 21.58
C LEU A 49 -5.83 -10.58 20.71
N ILE A 50 -5.46 -10.78 19.45
CA ILE A 50 -6.15 -11.72 18.56
C ILE A 50 -5.85 -13.18 18.92
N ILE A 51 -4.65 -13.51 19.40
CA ILE A 51 -4.35 -14.87 19.86
C ILE A 51 -5.16 -15.19 21.13
N PHE A 52 -5.24 -14.25 22.07
CA PHE A 52 -5.93 -14.45 23.35
C PHE A 52 -7.46 -14.31 23.25
N VAL A 53 -7.99 -13.38 22.45
CA VAL A 53 -9.44 -13.12 22.30
C VAL A 53 -10.02 -13.87 21.10
N GLY A 54 -9.26 -14.00 20.01
CA GLY A 54 -9.72 -14.65 18.77
C GLY A 54 -9.76 -16.17 18.84
N GLY A 55 -9.08 -16.80 19.81
CA GLY A 55 -9.11 -18.26 19.99
C GLY A 55 -10.52 -18.82 20.24
N LYS A 56 -11.37 -18.12 21.00
CA LYS A 56 -12.77 -18.51 21.24
C LYS A 56 -13.74 -18.07 20.14
N ALA A 57 -13.47 -16.96 19.45
CA ALA A 57 -14.39 -16.37 18.48
C ALA A 57 -14.18 -16.88 17.04
N PHE A 58 -12.96 -17.31 16.68
CA PHE A 58 -12.59 -17.62 15.30
C PHE A 58 -12.03 -19.04 15.11
N SER A 59 -12.08 -19.92 16.12
CA SER A 59 -11.58 -21.30 16.06
C SER A 59 -10.19 -21.39 15.40
N ILE A 60 -9.30 -20.48 15.83
CA ILE A 60 -7.99 -20.31 15.22
C ILE A 60 -7.09 -21.43 15.73
N VAL A 61 -6.68 -22.34 14.84
CA VAL A 61 -5.64 -23.32 15.17
C VAL A 61 -4.36 -22.55 15.50
N PRO A 62 -3.77 -22.75 16.70
CA PRO A 62 -2.54 -22.08 17.09
C PRO A 62 -1.44 -22.44 16.09
N ILE A 63 -0.85 -21.41 15.49
CA ILE A 63 0.28 -21.56 14.58
C ILE A 63 1.49 -22.03 15.39
N ASN A 64 2.13 -23.11 14.92
CA ASN A 64 3.35 -23.62 15.53
C ASN A 64 4.48 -22.57 15.46
N GLY A 65 5.37 -22.54 16.45
CA GLY A 65 6.48 -21.57 16.51
C GLY A 65 7.36 -21.56 15.25
N VAL A 66 7.51 -22.71 14.59
CA VAL A 66 8.23 -22.83 13.30
C VAL A 66 7.52 -22.08 12.17
N GLN A 67 6.19 -22.20 12.09
CA GLN A 67 5.39 -21.47 11.10
C GLN A 67 5.43 -19.96 11.37
N TRP A 68 5.49 -19.57 12.65
CA TRP A 68 5.69 -18.18 13.04
C TRP A 68 7.02 -17.64 12.50
N ALA A 69 8.13 -18.37 12.74
CA ALA A 69 9.45 -18.01 12.23
C ALA A 69 9.49 -17.94 10.69
N ILE A 70 8.85 -18.87 9.98
CA ILE A 70 8.76 -18.86 8.52
C ILE A 70 8.07 -17.59 8.02
N CYS A 71 6.96 -17.17 8.63
CA CYS A 71 6.28 -15.92 8.28
C CYS A 71 7.19 -14.70 8.49
N VAL A 72 7.93 -14.64 9.61
CA VAL A 72 8.87 -13.55 9.89
C VAL A 72 9.97 -13.51 8.84
N ILE A 73 10.56 -14.66 8.52
CA ILE A 73 11.67 -14.75 7.55
C ILE A 73 11.18 -14.30 6.17
N VAL A 74 10.09 -14.86 5.66
CA VAL A 74 9.51 -14.50 4.35
C VAL A 74 9.21 -13.01 4.28
N ALA A 75 8.64 -12.46 5.35
CA ALA A 75 8.27 -11.07 5.35
C ALA A 75 9.50 -10.15 5.53
N SER A 76 10.55 -10.61 6.23
CA SER A 76 11.85 -9.91 6.31
C SER A 76 12.53 -9.76 4.96
N PHE A 77 12.34 -10.71 4.02
CA PHE A 77 12.84 -10.61 2.64
C PHE A 77 12.19 -9.46 1.84
N ALA A 78 11.02 -8.96 2.25
CA ALA A 78 10.40 -7.80 1.61
C ALA A 78 11.19 -6.50 1.81
N LEU A 79 11.99 -6.41 2.89
CA LEU A 79 12.88 -5.26 3.13
C LEU A 79 14.07 -5.17 2.17
N PRO A 80 14.95 -6.18 2.05
CA PRO A 80 16.04 -6.14 1.10
C PRO A 80 15.50 -6.07 -0.34
N TRP A 81 14.38 -6.72 -0.64
CA TRP A 81 13.73 -6.58 -1.95
C TRP A 81 13.37 -5.12 -2.26
N ALA A 82 12.75 -4.41 -1.32
CA ALA A 82 12.41 -3.00 -1.51
C ALA A 82 13.64 -2.09 -1.61
N VAL A 83 14.73 -2.41 -0.89
CA VAL A 83 16.01 -1.70 -1.03
C VAL A 83 16.59 -1.93 -2.44
N ILE A 84 16.59 -3.17 -2.94
CA ILE A 84 17.06 -3.51 -4.29
C ILE A 84 16.27 -2.73 -5.35
N VAL A 85 14.95 -2.67 -5.24
CA VAL A 85 14.10 -1.91 -6.17
C VAL A 85 14.44 -0.41 -6.14
N ARG A 86 14.77 0.15 -4.97
CA ARG A 86 15.20 1.55 -4.83
C ARG A 86 16.61 1.82 -5.33
N CYS A 87 17.47 0.81 -5.36
CA CYS A 87 18.79 0.92 -5.98
C CYS A 87 18.73 0.94 -7.52
N VAL A 88 17.58 0.66 -8.14
CA VAL A 88 17.41 0.80 -9.59
C VAL A 88 17.37 2.29 -9.93
N PRO A 89 18.35 2.83 -10.68
CA PRO A 89 18.42 4.25 -10.98
C PRO A 89 17.26 4.68 -11.87
N ASP A 90 16.65 5.81 -11.52
CA ASP A 90 15.55 6.43 -12.28
C ASP A 90 15.93 6.69 -13.75
N GLU A 91 17.21 6.81 -14.08
CA GLU A 91 17.69 6.97 -15.45
C GLU A 91 17.43 5.73 -16.31
N PHE A 92 17.63 4.55 -15.75
CA PHE A 92 17.34 3.28 -16.42
C PHE A 92 15.83 3.13 -16.61
N VAL A 93 15.06 3.36 -15.54
CA VAL A 93 13.60 3.31 -15.58
C VAL A 93 13.06 4.33 -16.59
N ARG A 94 13.55 5.57 -16.59
CA ARG A 94 13.14 6.62 -17.53
C ARG A 94 13.45 6.26 -18.97
N LYS A 95 14.63 5.71 -19.27
CA LYS A 95 15.02 5.33 -20.64
C LYS A 95 14.14 4.19 -21.18
N HIS A 96 13.90 3.16 -20.37
CA HIS A 96 13.03 2.04 -20.75
C HIS A 96 11.55 2.42 -20.78
N TRP A 97 11.09 3.25 -19.83
CA TRP A 97 9.72 3.77 -19.77
C TRP A 97 9.43 4.72 -20.93
N CYS A 98 10.35 5.62 -21.30
CA CYS A 98 10.19 6.49 -22.47
C CYS A 98 10.13 5.69 -23.77
N ASN A 99 10.91 4.60 -23.90
CA ASN A 99 10.81 3.72 -25.06
C ASN A 99 9.47 2.98 -25.09
N LEU A 100 9.02 2.43 -23.96
CA LEU A 100 7.73 1.73 -23.87
C LEU A 100 6.54 2.66 -24.14
N VAL A 101 6.53 3.84 -23.52
CA VAL A 101 5.51 4.87 -23.73
C VAL A 101 5.53 5.38 -25.17
N ARG A 102 6.70 5.51 -25.83
CA ARG A 102 6.75 5.87 -27.26
C ARG A 102 6.03 4.83 -28.11
N VAL A 103 6.26 3.54 -27.87
CA VAL A 103 5.63 2.44 -28.61
C VAL A 103 4.12 2.37 -28.35
N LEU A 104 3.69 2.63 -27.11
CA LEU A 104 2.27 2.58 -26.72
C LEU A 104 1.52 3.91 -26.94
N SER A 105 2.22 5.01 -27.21
CA SER A 105 1.61 6.34 -27.37
C SER A 105 0.68 6.48 -28.58
N PRO A 106 0.93 5.87 -29.76
CA PRO A 106 0.03 5.99 -30.90
C PRO A 106 -1.38 5.44 -30.64
N PRO A 107 -1.56 4.19 -30.13
CA PRO A 107 -2.88 3.68 -29.84
C PRO A 107 -3.56 4.40 -28.68
N VAL A 108 -2.81 4.76 -27.62
CA VAL A 108 -3.38 5.52 -26.48
C VAL A 108 -3.88 6.90 -26.92
N ARG A 109 -3.12 7.62 -27.77
CA ARG A 109 -3.55 8.92 -28.31
C ARG A 109 -4.76 8.78 -29.24
N ALA A 110 -4.85 7.71 -30.02
CA ALA A 110 -6.03 7.43 -30.85
C ALA A 110 -7.28 7.21 -29.99
N VAL A 111 -7.19 6.42 -28.93
CA VAL A 111 -8.29 6.18 -27.98
C VAL A 111 -8.67 7.46 -27.23
N VAL A 112 -7.70 8.22 -26.71
CA VAL A 112 -7.96 9.48 -25.99
C VAL A 112 -8.65 10.53 -26.88
N LYS A 113 -8.35 10.55 -28.19
CA LYS A 113 -9.06 11.42 -29.14
C LYS A 113 -10.51 11.00 -29.40
N VAL A 114 -10.82 9.72 -29.28
CA VAL A 114 -12.19 9.19 -29.43
C VAL A 114 -13.03 9.47 -28.18
N ILE A 115 -12.41 9.70 -27.02
CA ILE A 115 -13.13 10.03 -25.79
C ILE A 115 -13.68 11.46 -25.89
N PRO A 116 -15.02 11.65 -25.85
CA PRO A 116 -15.61 12.99 -25.84
C PRO A 116 -15.22 13.70 -24.54
N LYS A 117 -14.73 14.94 -24.68
CA LYS A 117 -14.28 15.76 -23.55
C LYS A 117 -15.50 16.15 -22.71
N ARG A 118 -15.74 15.42 -21.60
CA ARG A 118 -16.89 15.68 -20.71
C ARG A 118 -16.78 17.08 -20.10
N ASN A 119 -17.79 17.92 -20.33
CA ASN A 119 -17.86 19.26 -19.75
C ASN A 119 -18.48 19.17 -18.36
N LYS A 120 -17.64 19.08 -17.31
CA LYS A 120 -18.08 18.99 -15.91
C LYS A 120 -19.04 20.09 -15.47
N ARG A 121 -19.01 21.28 -16.10
CA ARG A 121 -19.95 22.37 -15.78
C ARG A 121 -21.37 22.05 -16.24
N ALA A 122 -21.52 21.49 -17.45
CA ALA A 122 -22.81 21.11 -18.00
C ALA A 122 -23.46 19.97 -17.20
N ASP A 123 -22.66 18.97 -16.80
CA ASP A 123 -23.14 17.87 -15.96
C ASP A 123 -23.63 18.37 -14.60
N TYR A 124 -22.86 19.26 -13.95
CA TYR A 124 -23.21 19.81 -12.64
C TYR A 124 -24.47 20.67 -12.66
N GLN A 125 -24.67 21.43 -13.74
CA GLN A 125 -25.88 22.24 -13.93
C GLN A 125 -27.12 21.36 -14.10
N SER A 126 -27.01 20.27 -14.87
CA SER A 126 -28.10 19.31 -15.06
C SER A 126 -28.49 18.61 -13.74
N ASP A 127 -27.52 18.22 -12.92
CA ASP A 127 -27.77 17.58 -11.63
C ASP A 127 -28.45 18.55 -10.65
N LYS A 128 -28.04 19.83 -10.66
CA LYS A 128 -28.64 20.87 -9.83
C LYS A 128 -30.09 21.18 -10.22
N GLU A 129 -30.42 21.16 -11.50
CA GLU A 129 -31.80 21.35 -11.98
C GLU A 129 -32.69 20.14 -11.66
N LYS A 130 -32.18 18.91 -11.81
CA LYS A 130 -32.91 17.68 -11.45
C LYS A 130 -33.23 17.59 -9.96
N GLY A 131 -32.30 18.01 -9.10
CA GLY A 131 -32.54 18.08 -7.66
C GLY A 131 -33.69 19.03 -7.32
N LYS A 132 -33.74 20.20 -7.96
CA LYS A 132 -34.84 21.17 -7.76
C LYS A 132 -36.18 20.69 -8.30
N ALA A 133 -36.20 19.96 -9.42
CA ALA A 133 -37.42 19.43 -10.01
C ALA A 133 -38.01 18.25 -9.20
N GLY A 134 -37.16 17.44 -8.55
CA GLY A 134 -37.62 16.36 -7.68
C GLY A 134 -38.21 16.83 -6.36
N GLU A 135 -37.77 17.99 -5.85
CA GLU A 135 -38.28 18.59 -4.62
C GLU A 135 -39.60 19.36 -4.80
N ALA A 136 -39.96 19.68 -6.05
CA ALA A 136 -41.14 20.47 -6.40
C ALA A 136 -42.40 19.64 -6.69
N LYS A 137 -42.37 18.30 -6.52
CA LYS A 137 -43.52 17.43 -6.76
C LYS A 137 -44.07 16.88 -5.43
N PRO A 138 -45.16 17.46 -4.88
CA PRO A 138 -45.86 16.91 -3.71
C PRO A 138 -46.61 15.61 -4.05
#